data_AF-A0A9Q3FM93-F1
#
_entry.id   AF-A0A9Q3FM93-F1
#
_cell.length_a   1.000
_cell.length_b   1.000
_cell.length_c   1.000
_cell.angle_alpha   90.00
_cell.angle_beta   90.00
_cell.angle_gamma   90.00
#
_symmetry.space_group_name_H-M   'P 1'
#
loop_
_entity.id
_entity.type
_entity.pdbx_description
1 polymer ?
#
loop_
_entity_poly.entity_id
_entity_poly.type
_entity_poly.pdbx_seq_one_letter_code
_entity_poly.pdbx_strand_id
1 'polypeptide(L)'
;MGGKNGAQPTDQQSVISRGACVLTFVNKYACVVLKPSSSEDGRSAIMTTYRPPHYGNTHDPFVDPTPMPNDIPKVDELGVSSAPLKSASFFLGSFCKAYSEDFMLCKAEDANPEHCLKEGRRLTRCAQDAISKIKATCLEEFTAHWKCLDFNNHGFEYCRKPERVLNACLYEKLQFKKEIPGTPNGQVPIHEKKNPIYGPIQK
;
A
#
# COMPACT_ATOMS: atom_id res chain seq x y z
N MET A 1 9.98 4.04 76.68
CA MET A 1 10.54 3.44 75.45
C MET A 1 9.45 3.57 74.39
N GLY A 2 9.49 4.61 73.54
CA GLY A 2 10.00 4.52 72.15
C GLY A 2 8.85 4.03 71.24
N GLY A 3 8.20 4.83 70.38
CA GLY A 3 8.74 5.57 69.23
C GLY A 3 8.99 4.58 68.08
N LYS A 4 8.56 4.73 66.82
CA LYS A 4 8.10 5.87 66.02
C LYS A 4 7.64 5.34 64.62
N ASN A 5 6.77 6.11 63.96
CA ASN A 5 6.63 6.36 62.50
C ASN A 5 6.22 5.17 61.58
N GLY A 6 5.35 5.32 60.58
CA GLY A 6 4.67 6.48 60.01
C GLY A 6 4.11 6.10 58.63
N ALA A 7 3.04 6.77 58.17
CA ALA A 7 2.75 7.02 56.75
C ALA A 7 1.47 7.88 56.62
N GLN A 8 1.63 9.09 56.08
CA GLN A 8 0.62 9.95 55.46
C GLN A 8 1.41 11.04 54.68
N PRO A 9 0.83 11.82 53.74
CA PRO A 9 -0.47 11.72 53.05
C PRO A 9 -0.45 12.12 51.53
N THR A 10 -1.61 11.94 50.87
CA THR A 10 -2.21 12.77 49.78
C THR A 10 -1.45 13.07 48.48
N ASP A 11 -2.07 12.72 47.32
CA ASP A 11 -2.66 13.78 46.48
C ASP A 11 -3.81 13.28 45.59
N GLN A 12 -4.90 14.04 45.58
CA GLN A 12 -6.05 13.94 44.69
C GLN A 12 -5.80 14.86 43.48
N GLN A 13 -6.03 14.39 42.27
CA GLN A 13 -6.53 15.24 41.17
C GLN A 13 -7.10 14.33 40.08
N SER A 14 -8.40 14.03 40.14
CA SER A 14 -9.46 14.80 39.49
C SER A 14 -9.13 15.14 38.02
N VAL A 15 -9.74 14.35 37.14
CA VAL A 15 -9.89 14.63 35.72
C VAL A 15 -10.68 15.93 35.59
N ILE A 16 -9.97 17.04 35.43
CA ILE A 16 -10.56 18.36 35.16
C ILE A 16 -10.26 18.70 33.71
N SER A 17 -11.32 18.58 32.91
CA SER A 17 -11.52 19.32 31.68
C SER A 17 -11.13 20.79 31.88
N ARG A 18 -10.04 21.24 31.26
CA ARG A 18 -9.75 22.64 31.00
C ARG A 18 -9.17 22.76 29.60
N GLY A 19 -10.02 23.18 28.67
CA GLY A 19 -9.56 23.83 27.46
C GLY A 19 -8.72 25.04 27.83
N ALA A 20 -7.51 25.09 27.28
CA ALA A 20 -6.70 26.30 27.22
C ALA A 20 -6.61 26.71 25.76
N CYS A 21 -7.46 27.67 25.39
CA CYS A 21 -7.36 28.44 24.16
C CYS A 21 -6.26 29.49 24.39
N VAL A 22 -5.12 29.37 23.72
CA VAL A 22 -4.13 30.45 23.65
C VAL A 22 -4.37 31.19 22.32
N LEU A 23 -5.09 32.31 22.40
CA LEU A 23 -5.24 33.29 21.32
C LEU A 23 -3.92 34.07 21.17
N THR A 24 -3.15 33.85 20.10
CA THR A 24 -3.12 34.53 18.78
C THR A 24 -2.09 35.65 18.68
N PHE A 25 -1.13 35.52 17.76
CA PHE A 25 -0.63 36.62 16.93
C PHE A 25 -0.17 36.07 15.55
N VAL A 26 -1.05 36.27 14.55
CA VAL A 26 -0.76 36.56 13.13
C VAL A 26 0.29 35.69 12.40
N ASN A 27 -0.13 34.61 11.73
CA ASN A 27 -0.20 34.54 10.26
C ASN A 27 -0.77 33.18 9.79
N LYS A 28 -1.38 33.23 8.61
CA LYS A 28 -2.25 32.22 7.99
C LYS A 28 -1.52 30.90 7.66
N TYR A 29 -1.66 29.88 8.49
CA TYR A 29 -1.43 28.48 8.10
C TYR A 29 -2.52 27.59 8.72
N ALA A 30 -3.30 26.96 7.86
CA ALA A 30 -4.30 25.98 8.26
C ALA A 30 -3.58 24.78 8.91
N CYS A 31 -3.72 24.65 10.23
CA CYS A 31 -3.29 23.47 10.94
C CYS A 31 -4.39 22.41 10.77
N VAL A 32 -4.22 21.50 9.81
CA VAL A 32 -5.04 20.29 9.73
C VAL A 32 -4.61 19.41 10.90
N VAL A 33 -5.37 19.46 11.99
CA VAL A 33 -5.25 18.50 13.08
C VAL A 33 -5.63 17.13 12.52
N LEU A 34 -4.63 16.27 12.32
CA LEU A 34 -4.85 14.85 12.12
C LEU A 34 -5.45 14.30 13.41
N LYS A 35 -6.77 14.06 13.39
CA LYS A 35 -7.48 13.36 14.45
C LYS A 35 -6.85 11.95 14.56
N PRO A 36 -6.38 11.52 15.74
CA PRO A 36 -6.05 10.12 15.94
C PRO A 36 -7.31 9.28 15.69
N SER A 37 -7.15 8.16 14.98
CA SER A 37 -8.20 7.19 14.71
C SER A 37 -8.62 6.49 16.01
N SER A 38 -9.34 7.19 16.88
CA SER A 38 -10.14 6.59 17.93
C SER A 38 -11.50 6.28 17.34
N SER A 39 -11.70 4.99 17.14
CA SER A 39 -12.94 4.29 16.82
C SER A 39 -14.13 4.75 17.69
N GLU A 40 -14.91 5.73 17.25
CA GLU A 40 -16.24 6.03 17.81
C GLU A 40 -17.22 6.55 16.74
N ASP A 41 -17.15 6.02 15.52
CA ASP A 41 -18.27 6.07 14.58
C ASP A 41 -18.74 4.63 14.36
N GLY A 42 -19.96 4.31 14.80
CA GLY A 42 -20.61 3.00 14.72
C GLY A 42 -20.89 2.50 13.30
N ARG A 43 -20.14 2.93 12.29
CA ARG A 43 -20.05 2.25 11.01
C ARG A 43 -18.99 1.17 11.13
N SER A 44 -19.43 -0.05 11.41
CA SER A 44 -18.62 -1.24 11.22
C SER A 44 -18.04 -1.18 9.81
N ALA A 45 -16.74 -0.91 9.70
CA ALA A 45 -16.01 -1.24 8.49
C ALA A 45 -16.18 -2.75 8.35
N ILE A 46 -17.00 -3.18 7.38
CA ILE A 46 -17.23 -4.58 7.07
C ILE A 46 -15.92 -5.11 6.49
N MET A 47 -14.96 -5.46 7.36
CA MET A 47 -13.79 -6.20 6.93
C MET A 47 -14.29 -7.58 6.52
N THR A 48 -14.34 -7.81 5.21
CA THR A 48 -14.65 -9.12 4.63
C THR A 48 -13.68 -10.13 5.21
N THR A 49 -14.18 -11.03 6.06
CA THR A 49 -13.38 -12.09 6.65
C THR A 49 -13.05 -13.09 5.55
N TYR A 50 -11.76 -13.31 5.29
CA TYR A 50 -11.32 -14.36 4.39
C TYR A 50 -11.82 -15.71 4.91
N ARG A 51 -12.59 -16.43 4.08
CA ARG A 51 -13.01 -17.80 4.36
C ARG A 51 -12.27 -18.71 3.39
N PRO A 52 -11.49 -19.70 3.88
CA PRO A 52 -10.84 -20.65 3.00
C PRO A 52 -11.91 -21.40 2.19
N PRO A 53 -11.65 -21.68 0.90
CA PRO A 53 -12.62 -22.36 0.06
C PRO A 53 -12.86 -23.78 0.59
N HIS A 54 -14.13 -24.12 0.79
CA HIS A 54 -14.54 -25.47 1.13
C HIS A 54 -15.02 -26.19 -0.14
N TYR A 55 -14.06 -26.73 -0.89
CA TYR A 55 -14.36 -27.61 -2.01
C TYR A 55 -14.87 -28.93 -1.41
N GLY A 56 -16.18 -29.19 -1.46
CA GLY A 56 -16.74 -30.46 -1.03
C GLY A 56 -16.31 -31.60 -1.97
N ASN A 57 -17.26 -32.25 -2.64
CA ASN A 57 -16.98 -33.39 -3.51
C ASN A 57 -16.74 -33.01 -4.98
N THR A 58 -16.73 -31.71 -5.30
CA THR A 58 -16.52 -31.19 -6.65
C THR A 58 -15.03 -30.90 -6.86
N HIS A 59 -14.39 -31.64 -7.75
CA HIS A 59 -12.97 -31.44 -8.09
C HIS A 59 -12.74 -30.22 -8.98
N ASP A 60 -13.75 -29.77 -9.72
CA ASP A 60 -13.64 -28.65 -10.67
C ASP A 60 -14.32 -27.37 -10.14
N PRO A 61 -13.67 -26.20 -10.27
CA PRO A 61 -14.28 -24.92 -9.93
C PRO A 61 -15.40 -24.58 -10.92
N PHE A 62 -16.54 -24.12 -10.40
CA PHE A 62 -17.63 -23.61 -11.24
C PHE A 62 -17.21 -22.30 -11.92
N VAL A 63 -17.40 -22.21 -13.24
CA VAL A 63 -17.13 -21.02 -14.06
C VAL A 63 -18.44 -20.54 -14.67
N ASP A 64 -18.77 -19.26 -14.44
CA ASP A 64 -19.94 -18.62 -15.02
C ASP A 64 -19.64 -18.15 -16.47
N PRO A 65 -20.39 -18.62 -17.48
CA PRO A 65 -20.19 -18.22 -18.88
C PRO A 65 -20.84 -16.86 -19.25
N THR A 66 -21.55 -16.20 -18.33
CA THR A 66 -22.26 -14.96 -18.64
C THR A 66 -21.31 -13.82 -19.03
N PRO A 67 -21.51 -13.19 -20.21
CA PRO A 67 -20.72 -12.04 -20.60
C PRO A 67 -21.16 -10.76 -19.87
N MET A 68 -20.25 -9.78 -19.77
CA MET A 68 -20.58 -8.47 -19.25
C MET A 68 -21.69 -7.78 -20.08
N PRO A 69 -22.64 -7.05 -19.45
CA PRO A 69 -23.66 -6.29 -20.16
C PRO A 69 -23.10 -5.30 -21.19
N ASN A 70 -23.79 -5.13 -22.32
CA ASN A 70 -23.34 -4.28 -23.43
C ASN A 70 -23.24 -2.78 -23.08
N ASP A 71 -23.98 -2.31 -22.07
CA ASP A 71 -23.95 -0.92 -21.61
C ASP A 71 -22.61 -0.54 -20.96
N ILE A 72 -21.84 -1.53 -20.50
CA ILE A 72 -20.56 -1.33 -19.84
C ILE A 72 -19.44 -1.50 -20.89
N PRO A 73 -18.62 -0.46 -21.14
CA PRO A 73 -17.51 -0.57 -22.09
C PRO A 73 -16.50 -1.63 -21.63
N LYS A 74 -16.12 -2.52 -22.55
CA LYS A 74 -15.07 -3.52 -22.31
C LYS A 74 -13.71 -2.85 -22.09
N VAL A 75 -12.91 -3.46 -21.23
CA VAL A 75 -11.52 -3.06 -20.96
C VAL A 75 -10.64 -4.29 -21.06
N ASP A 76 -9.47 -4.10 -21.67
CA ASP A 76 -8.47 -5.15 -21.73
C ASP A 76 -7.88 -5.37 -20.34
N GLU A 77 -7.70 -6.63 -19.96
CA GLU A 77 -7.11 -6.98 -18.68
C GLU A 77 -5.59 -6.79 -18.69
N LEU A 78 -4.97 -6.77 -17.50
CA LEU A 78 -3.51 -6.55 -17.39
C LEU A 78 -2.67 -7.70 -17.95
N GLY A 79 -3.17 -8.94 -17.88
CA GLY A 79 -2.49 -10.12 -18.44
C GLY A 79 -1.09 -10.39 -17.86
N VAL A 80 -0.83 -10.04 -16.59
CA VAL A 80 0.46 -10.25 -15.92
C VAL A 80 0.35 -11.21 -14.74
N SER A 81 1.39 -12.02 -14.53
CA SER A 81 1.49 -12.89 -13.35
C SER A 81 1.91 -12.11 -12.10
N SER A 82 1.85 -12.78 -10.94
CA SER A 82 2.14 -12.18 -9.64
C SER A 82 3.55 -11.60 -9.51
N ALA A 83 4.57 -12.30 -10.01
CA ALA A 83 5.97 -11.87 -9.91
C ALA A 83 6.26 -10.54 -10.65
N PRO A 84 5.93 -10.37 -11.94
CA PRO A 84 6.13 -9.10 -12.64
C PRO A 84 5.23 -7.99 -12.09
N LEU A 85 4.00 -8.29 -11.67
CA LEU A 85 3.15 -7.30 -11.03
C LEU A 85 3.75 -6.80 -9.71
N LYS A 86 4.31 -7.71 -8.90
CA LYS A 86 4.99 -7.36 -7.65
C LYS A 86 6.27 -6.57 -7.91
N SER A 87 7.04 -6.91 -8.94
CA SER A 87 8.22 -6.13 -9.37
C SER A 87 7.83 -4.68 -9.73
N ALA A 88 6.72 -4.49 -10.44
CA ALA A 88 6.26 -3.19 -10.89
C ALA A 88 5.45 -2.41 -9.84
N SER A 89 5.10 -3.03 -8.70
CA SER A 89 4.20 -2.45 -7.68
C SER A 89 4.55 -1.02 -7.26
N PHE A 90 5.83 -0.74 -6.98
CA PHE A 90 6.27 0.59 -6.57
C PHE A 90 6.16 1.63 -7.69
N PHE A 91 6.37 1.22 -8.94
CA PHE A 91 6.19 2.08 -10.11
C PHE A 91 4.72 2.37 -10.37
N LEU A 92 3.86 1.36 -10.26
CA LEU A 92 2.42 1.53 -10.34
C LEU A 92 1.90 2.47 -9.25
N GLY A 93 2.40 2.33 -8.03
CA GLY A 93 2.01 3.15 -6.89
C GLY A 93 2.29 4.64 -7.08
N SER A 94 3.38 5.02 -7.75
CA SER A 94 3.66 6.43 -8.05
C SER A 94 2.99 6.91 -9.33
N PHE A 95 3.02 6.10 -10.39
CA PHE A 95 2.57 6.49 -11.72
C PHE A 95 1.04 6.56 -11.76
N CYS A 96 0.37 5.61 -11.12
CA CYS A 96 -1.08 5.52 -11.03
C CYS A 96 -1.65 6.01 -9.70
N LYS A 97 -0.89 6.79 -8.92
CA LYS A 97 -1.29 7.23 -7.58
C LYS A 97 -2.67 7.86 -7.57
N ALA A 98 -2.88 8.88 -8.40
CA ALA A 98 -4.14 9.63 -8.47
C ALA A 98 -5.33 8.70 -8.79
N TYR A 99 -5.19 7.83 -9.79
CA TYR A 99 -6.25 6.90 -10.18
C TYR A 99 -6.54 5.83 -9.11
N SER A 100 -5.50 5.38 -8.40
CA SER A 100 -5.66 4.41 -7.32
C SER A 100 -6.34 5.03 -6.11
N GLU A 101 -5.99 6.27 -5.77
CA GLU A 101 -6.62 7.02 -4.68
C GLU A 101 -8.09 7.31 -5.00
N ASP A 102 -8.41 7.79 -6.21
CA ASP A 102 -9.79 8.03 -6.66
C ASP A 102 -10.65 6.77 -6.58
N PHE A 103 -10.11 5.61 -6.99
CA PHE A 103 -10.84 4.34 -6.92
C PHE A 103 -11.12 3.92 -5.47
N MET A 104 -10.14 4.10 -4.57
CA MET A 104 -10.31 3.76 -3.16
C MET A 104 -11.25 4.74 -2.44
N LEU A 105 -11.25 6.01 -2.82
CA LEU A 105 -12.22 7.00 -2.33
C LEU A 105 -13.64 6.65 -2.79
N CYS A 106 -13.84 6.35 -4.07
CA CYS A 106 -15.14 5.92 -4.60
C CYS A 106 -15.70 4.71 -3.84
N LYS A 107 -14.85 3.70 -3.57
CA LYS A 107 -15.22 2.52 -2.78
C LYS A 107 -15.52 2.81 -1.32
N ALA A 108 -14.96 3.89 -0.77
CA ALA A 108 -15.25 4.32 0.59
C ALA A 108 -16.56 5.12 0.69
N GLU A 109 -16.94 5.80 -0.38
CA GLU A 109 -18.17 6.58 -0.49
C GLU A 109 -19.41 5.70 -0.74
N ASP A 110 -19.30 4.71 -1.64
CA ASP A 110 -20.38 3.79 -1.99
C ASP A 110 -19.93 2.32 -1.89
N ALA A 111 -20.78 1.49 -1.26
CA ALA A 111 -20.58 0.04 -1.17
C ALA A 111 -20.97 -0.71 -2.46
N ASN A 112 -21.70 -0.07 -3.38
CA ASN A 112 -22.13 -0.65 -4.64
C ASN A 112 -20.94 -0.77 -5.62
N PRO A 113 -20.58 -1.98 -6.08
CA PRO A 113 -19.43 -2.16 -6.95
C PRO A 113 -19.62 -1.57 -8.37
N GLU A 114 -20.87 -1.43 -8.82
CA GLU A 114 -21.20 -0.86 -10.13
C GLU A 114 -20.88 0.63 -10.23
N HIS A 115 -20.94 1.35 -9.10
CA HIS A 115 -20.71 2.79 -9.04
C HIS A 115 -19.28 3.15 -9.49
N CYS A 116 -18.28 2.37 -9.06
CA CYS A 116 -16.86 2.66 -9.26
C CYS A 116 -16.24 1.98 -10.49
N LEU A 117 -17.06 1.43 -11.40
CA LEU A 117 -16.55 0.74 -12.59
C LEU A 117 -15.77 1.69 -13.52
N LYS A 118 -16.12 2.97 -13.57
CA LYS A 118 -15.44 3.96 -14.42
C LYS A 118 -14.01 4.24 -13.93
N GLU A 119 -13.84 4.38 -12.63
CA GLU A 119 -12.58 4.63 -11.93
C GLU A 119 -11.70 3.37 -12.01
N GLY A 120 -12.29 2.20 -11.80
CA GLY A 120 -11.60 0.91 -11.99
C GLY A 120 -11.01 0.76 -13.40
N ARG A 121 -11.78 1.09 -14.44
CA ARG A 121 -11.28 1.07 -15.83
C ARG A 121 -10.12 2.03 -16.06
N ARG A 122 -10.14 3.22 -15.46
CA ARG A 122 -9.04 4.19 -15.55
C ARG A 122 -7.78 3.66 -14.88
N LEU A 123 -7.92 3.03 -13.71
CA LEU A 123 -6.82 2.41 -12.99
C LEU A 123 -6.19 1.27 -13.79
N THR A 124 -6.99 0.38 -14.38
CA THR A 124 -6.50 -0.73 -15.21
C THR A 124 -5.73 -0.20 -16.42
N ARG A 125 -6.25 0.81 -17.14
CA ARG A 125 -5.55 1.42 -18.27
C ARG A 125 -4.23 2.07 -17.87
N CYS A 126 -4.21 2.79 -16.75
CA CYS A 126 -2.96 3.37 -16.23
C CYS A 126 -1.92 2.29 -15.95
N ALA A 127 -2.32 1.16 -15.34
CA ALA A 127 -1.43 0.06 -15.06
C ALA A 127 -0.92 -0.63 -16.35
N GLN A 128 -1.75 -0.75 -17.39
CA GLN A 128 -1.34 -1.24 -18.71
C GLN A 128 -0.28 -0.34 -19.34
N ASP A 129 -0.49 0.98 -19.31
CA ASP A 129 0.44 1.96 -19.84
C ASP A 129 1.79 1.91 -19.10
N ALA A 130 1.74 1.80 -17.77
CA ALA A 130 2.93 1.68 -16.94
C ALA A 130 3.75 0.42 -17.28
N ILE A 131 3.09 -0.74 -17.35
CA ILE A 131 3.75 -2.02 -17.67
C ILE A 131 4.31 -1.97 -19.10
N SER A 132 3.57 -1.39 -20.05
CA SER A 132 4.01 -1.25 -21.43
C SER A 132 5.26 -0.38 -21.54
N LYS A 133 5.34 0.72 -20.79
CA LYS A 133 6.53 1.58 -20.71
C LYS A 133 7.73 0.84 -20.14
N ILE A 134 7.57 0.10 -19.04
CA ILE A 134 8.65 -0.72 -18.46
C ILE A 134 9.18 -1.73 -19.48
N LYS A 135 8.27 -2.44 -20.16
CA LYS A 135 8.63 -3.45 -21.17
C LYS A 135 9.32 -2.83 -22.38
N ALA A 136 8.98 -1.59 -22.75
CA ALA A 136 9.61 -0.90 -23.87
C ALA A 136 11.04 -0.40 -23.55
N THR A 137 11.32 -0.04 -22.29
CA THR A 137 12.59 0.60 -21.93
C THR A 137 13.59 -0.28 -21.19
N CYS A 138 13.13 -1.13 -20.27
CA CYS A 138 13.97 -1.85 -19.31
C CYS A 138 13.60 -3.34 -19.21
N LEU A 139 13.31 -3.98 -20.35
CA LEU A 139 12.78 -5.35 -20.40
C LEU A 139 13.70 -6.38 -19.76
N GLU A 140 15.00 -6.27 -19.99
CA GLU A 140 15.99 -7.26 -19.55
C GLU A 140 16.17 -7.22 -18.03
N GLU A 141 16.34 -6.02 -17.48
CA GLU A 141 16.47 -5.76 -16.04
C GLU A 141 15.19 -6.13 -15.30
N PHE A 142 14.04 -5.76 -15.89
CA PHE A 142 12.73 -6.13 -15.35
C PHE A 142 12.57 -7.65 -15.31
N THR A 143 12.98 -8.33 -16.38
CA THR A 143 12.91 -9.80 -16.49
C THR A 143 13.83 -10.50 -15.50
N ALA A 144 15.05 -10.01 -15.32
CA ALA A 144 15.96 -10.54 -14.31
C ALA A 144 15.41 -10.37 -12.89
N HIS A 145 14.77 -9.23 -12.60
CA HIS A 145 14.22 -8.96 -11.27
C HIS A 145 13.01 -9.82 -10.95
N TRP A 146 12.00 -9.88 -11.83
CA TRP A 146 10.80 -10.66 -11.52
C TRP A 146 11.08 -12.16 -11.49
N LYS A 147 12.00 -12.68 -12.32
CA LYS A 147 12.44 -14.09 -12.24
C LYS A 147 13.04 -14.40 -10.88
N CYS A 148 13.89 -13.51 -10.34
CA CYS A 148 14.44 -13.68 -9.00
C CYS A 148 13.33 -13.73 -7.93
N LEU A 149 12.32 -12.85 -8.02
CA LEU A 149 11.21 -12.85 -7.08
C LEU A 149 10.44 -14.17 -7.14
N ASP A 150 10.17 -14.69 -8.34
CA ASP A 150 9.43 -15.93 -8.54
C ASP A 150 10.13 -17.14 -7.87
N PHE A 151 11.47 -17.22 -7.97
CA PHE A 151 12.25 -18.27 -7.32
C PHE A 151 12.35 -18.14 -5.79
N ASN A 152 12.20 -16.94 -5.24
CA ASN A 152 12.47 -16.66 -3.82
C ASN A 152 11.19 -16.35 -3.02
N ASN A 153 10.10 -17.07 -3.30
CA ASN A 153 8.79 -16.89 -2.64
C ASN A 153 8.35 -15.42 -2.62
N HIS A 154 8.66 -14.69 -3.70
CA HIS A 154 8.39 -13.27 -3.85
C HIS A 154 9.04 -12.35 -2.78
N GLY A 155 10.09 -12.76 -2.07
CA GLY A 155 10.80 -11.91 -1.09
C GLY A 155 11.72 -10.87 -1.75
N PHE A 156 11.54 -9.57 -1.44
CA PHE A 156 12.37 -8.49 -2.01
C PHE A 156 13.81 -8.49 -1.47
N GLU A 157 13.97 -8.94 -0.22
CA GLU A 157 15.24 -9.06 0.49
C GLU A 157 16.26 -9.93 -0.25
N TYR A 158 15.79 -10.94 -0.98
CA TYR A 158 16.63 -11.87 -1.72
C TYR A 158 17.07 -11.32 -3.09
N CYS A 159 16.35 -10.32 -3.63
CA CYS A 159 16.51 -9.84 -5.00
C CYS A 159 17.05 -8.40 -5.11
N ARG A 160 17.77 -7.91 -4.08
CA ARG A 160 18.30 -6.53 -4.06
C ARG A 160 19.28 -6.19 -5.18
N LYS A 161 20.05 -7.17 -5.66
CA LYS A 161 21.00 -6.97 -6.77
C LYS A 161 20.28 -6.61 -8.08
N PRO A 162 19.38 -7.46 -8.62
CA PRO A 162 18.63 -7.09 -9.82
C PRO A 162 17.67 -5.92 -9.59
N GLU A 163 17.18 -5.70 -8.35
CA GLU A 163 16.35 -4.53 -8.02
C GLU A 163 17.08 -3.21 -8.25
N ARG A 164 18.36 -3.10 -7.87
CA ARG A 164 19.12 -1.86 -8.05
C ARG A 164 19.37 -1.56 -9.52
N VAL A 165 19.64 -2.60 -10.32
CA VAL A 165 19.83 -2.48 -11.77
C VAL A 165 18.54 -2.00 -12.43
N LEU A 166 17.39 -2.59 -12.06
CA LEU A 166 16.08 -2.14 -12.53
C LEU A 166 15.78 -0.69 -12.12
N ASN A 167 15.98 -0.34 -10.85
CA ASN A 167 15.73 1.02 -10.35
C ASN A 167 16.61 2.06 -11.07
N ALA A 168 17.87 1.73 -11.37
CA ALA A 168 18.75 2.60 -12.13
C ALA A 168 18.21 2.84 -13.55
N CYS A 169 17.83 1.79 -14.27
CA CYS A 169 17.25 1.92 -15.62
C CYS A 169 15.96 2.76 -15.62
N LEU A 170 15.06 2.52 -14.66
CA LEU A 170 13.80 3.26 -14.54
C LEU A 170 14.03 4.73 -14.20
N TYR A 171 15.02 5.04 -13.36
CA TYR A 171 15.36 6.42 -13.03
C TYR A 171 15.98 7.15 -14.23
N GLU A 172 16.89 6.51 -14.95
CA GLU A 172 17.55 7.11 -16.11
C GLU A 172 16.61 7.38 -17.28
N LYS A 173 15.65 6.47 -17.54
CA LYS A 173 14.77 6.56 -18.72
C LYS A 173 13.42 7.20 -18.44
N LEU A 174 12.83 6.92 -17.29
CA LEU A 174 11.47 7.32 -16.93
C LEU A 174 11.44 8.31 -15.77
N GLN A 175 12.60 8.70 -15.22
CA GLN A 175 12.73 9.58 -14.05
C GLN A 175 11.96 9.06 -12.84
N PHE A 176 11.80 7.74 -12.78
CA PHE A 176 11.06 7.11 -11.71
C PHE A 176 11.97 6.75 -10.54
N LYS A 177 11.62 7.24 -9.35
CA LYS A 177 12.31 6.90 -8.11
C LYS A 177 11.38 6.09 -7.21
N LYS A 178 11.87 4.94 -6.76
CA LYS A 178 11.19 4.10 -5.77
C LYS A 178 11.30 4.77 -4.40
N GLU A 179 10.21 5.39 -3.94
CA GLU A 179 10.13 5.98 -2.60
C GLU A 179 9.20 5.17 -1.70
N ILE A 180 9.63 4.89 -0.46
CA ILE A 180 8.82 4.20 0.53
C ILE A 180 8.19 5.26 1.44
N PRO A 181 6.87 5.48 1.38
CA PRO A 181 6.19 6.43 2.25
C PRO A 181 6.32 5.99 3.71
N GLY A 182 6.51 6.95 4.63
CA GLY A 182 6.60 6.67 6.06
C GLY A 182 7.98 6.23 6.57
N THR A 183 9.04 6.36 5.76
CA THR A 183 10.42 6.17 6.26
C THR A 183 10.76 7.28 7.28
N PRO A 184 11.16 6.95 8.52
CA PRO A 184 11.46 7.96 9.54
C PRO A 184 12.64 8.84 9.14
N ASN A 185 12.53 10.14 9.43
CA ASN A 185 13.54 11.16 9.10
C ASN A 185 14.91 10.76 9.69
N GLY A 186 15.90 10.52 8.83
CA GLY A 186 17.26 10.14 9.22
C GLY A 186 17.63 8.66 9.03
N GLN A 187 16.68 7.79 8.64
CA GLN A 187 16.99 6.40 8.32
C GLN A 187 17.06 6.17 6.81
N VAL A 188 18.06 5.40 6.37
CA VAL A 188 18.15 4.94 4.97
C VAL A 188 17.09 3.88 4.68
N PRO A 189 16.34 4.00 3.57
CA PRO A 189 15.38 2.99 3.16
C PRO A 189 16.03 1.59 3.01
N ILE A 190 15.27 0.55 3.35
CA ILE A 190 15.80 -0.83 3.39
C ILE A 190 16.38 -1.31 2.05
N HIS A 191 15.86 -0.83 0.92
CA HIS A 191 16.31 -1.19 -0.42
C HIS A 191 17.67 -0.56 -0.80
N GLU A 192 18.04 0.55 -0.14
CA GLU A 192 19.31 1.26 -0.35
C GLU A 192 20.40 0.84 0.65
N LYS A 193 20.06 0.09 1.71
CA LYS A 193 21.06 -0.39 2.68
C LYS A 193 22.14 -1.22 1.98
N LYS A 194 23.40 -0.83 2.19
CA LYS A 194 24.57 -1.51 1.60
C LYS A 194 24.72 -2.95 2.09
N ASN A 195 24.57 -3.17 3.40
CA ASN A 195 24.74 -4.46 4.05
C ASN A 195 23.45 -4.89 4.78
N PRO A 196 22.48 -5.53 4.08
CA PRO A 196 21.30 -6.10 4.74
C PRO A 196 21.66 -7.39 5.48
N ILE A 197 20.95 -7.65 6.59
CA ILE A 197 21.11 -8.88 7.39
C ILE A 197 20.58 -10.10 6.62
N TYR A 198 19.44 -9.92 5.94
CA TYR A 198 18.84 -10.94 5.09
C TYR A 198 19.37 -10.83 3.67
N GLY A 199 19.79 -11.96 3.09
CA GLY A 199 20.30 -12.08 1.73
C GLY A 199 19.83 -13.38 1.08
N PRO A 200 20.05 -13.56 -0.23
CA PRO A 200 19.55 -14.70 -1.00
C PRO A 200 19.94 -16.03 -0.34
N ILE A 201 18.95 -16.91 -0.19
CA ILE A 201 19.12 -18.24 0.42
C ILE A 201 19.97 -19.13 -0.50
N GLN A 202 19.80 -18.99 -1.82
CA GLN A 202 20.54 -19.71 -2.85
C GLN A 202 21.47 -18.71 -3.57
N LYS A 203 22.75 -19.07 -3.73
CA LYS A 203 23.77 -18.22 -4.36
C LYS A 203 23.79 -18.33 -5.87
#